data_AF-A0A7J2LW87-F1
#
_entry.id   AF-A0A7J2LW87-F1
#
_cell.length_a   1.000
_cell.length_b   1.000
_cell.length_c   1.000
_cell.angle_alpha   90.00
_cell.angle_beta   90.00
_cell.angle_gamma   90.00
#
_symmetry.space_group_name_H-M   'P 1'
#
loop_
_entity.id
_entity.type
_entity.pdbx_description
1 polymer ?
#
loop_
_entity_poly.entity_id
_entity_poly.type
_entity_poly.pdbx_seq_one_letter_code
_entity_poly.pdbx_strand_id
1 'polypeptide(L)'
;MRKRTLPLLLALGLTATIAVAQTQVVQGQSVTIEVRLTDENGDPIAGVTVHFLDETDGVEIGTDVTDSNGYASVAWDTSTASPGVHSILIWTEEADYVESTQTRVSIEILAPAELRLSVSAPAAVRPGSRFVVKATVSNAGQAAAQGVVASLDGQSQSVGDLPGGASSTLEFTVNAPDDPGDYSLTLQATGTE
;
A
#
# COMPACT_ATOMS: atom_id res chain seq x y z
N MET A 1 -42.59 2.77 -50.19
CA MET A 1 -41.26 2.39 -49.66
C MET A 1 -40.48 3.66 -49.35
N ARG A 2 -40.53 4.15 -48.10
CA ARG A 2 -39.56 5.14 -47.61
C ARG A 2 -38.43 4.36 -46.96
N LYS A 3 -37.24 4.41 -47.56
CA LYS A 3 -36.02 3.85 -46.97
C LYS A 3 -35.85 4.50 -45.60
N ARG A 4 -35.87 3.68 -44.56
CA ARG A 4 -35.32 4.05 -43.25
C ARG A 4 -33.83 4.27 -43.48
N THR A 5 -33.40 5.51 -43.53
CA THR A 5 -31.99 5.84 -43.33
C THR A 5 -31.72 5.52 -41.87
N LEU A 6 -31.10 4.36 -41.59
CA LEU A 6 -30.38 4.21 -40.34
C LEU A 6 -29.32 5.32 -40.33
N PRO A 7 -29.22 6.15 -39.28
CA PRO A 7 -28.04 6.98 -39.14
C PRO A 7 -26.84 6.03 -39.14
N LEU A 8 -25.81 6.37 -39.90
CA LEU A 8 -24.52 5.68 -39.86
C LEU A 8 -24.04 5.79 -38.40
N LEU A 9 -24.11 4.68 -37.67
CA LEU A 9 -23.53 4.57 -36.34
C LEU A 9 -22.02 4.62 -36.54
N LEU A 10 -21.43 5.80 -36.39
CA LEU A 10 -19.99 5.95 -36.34
C LEU A 10 -19.57 5.47 -34.95
N ALA A 11 -19.25 4.18 -34.85
CA ALA A 11 -18.59 3.66 -33.66
C ALA A 11 -17.15 4.18 -33.68
N LEU A 12 -16.80 5.10 -32.76
CA LEU A 12 -15.40 5.47 -32.56
C LEU A 12 -14.71 4.34 -31.81
N GLY A 13 -13.64 3.78 -32.39
CA GLY A 13 -12.80 2.82 -31.68
C GLY A 13 -12.11 3.50 -30.49
N LEU A 14 -12.29 2.99 -29.29
CA LEU A 14 -11.74 3.59 -28.07
C LEU A 14 -10.41 2.97 -27.68
N THR A 15 -9.49 3.82 -27.24
CA THR A 15 -8.28 3.39 -26.56
C THR A 15 -8.23 4.02 -25.17
N ALA A 16 -8.07 3.19 -24.14
CA ALA A 16 -7.87 3.63 -22.77
C ALA A 16 -6.38 3.50 -22.42
N THR A 17 -5.73 4.62 -22.10
CA THR A 17 -4.36 4.61 -21.56
C THR A 17 -4.42 4.94 -20.08
N ILE A 18 -3.77 4.13 -19.25
CA ILE A 18 -3.78 4.30 -17.79
C ILE A 18 -2.46 4.93 -17.36
N ALA A 19 -2.55 5.91 -16.46
CA ALA A 19 -1.44 6.38 -15.67
C ALA A 19 -1.74 6.11 -14.19
N VAL A 20 -0.91 5.29 -13.53
CA VAL A 20 -0.92 5.15 -12.07
C VAL A 20 0.42 5.60 -11.55
N ALA A 21 0.41 6.55 -10.62
CA ALA A 21 1.65 7.10 -10.04
C ALA A 21 2.39 6.06 -9.17
N GLN A 22 1.66 5.10 -8.60
CA GLN A 22 2.18 4.10 -7.67
C GLN A 22 1.55 2.73 -7.92
N THR A 23 2.38 1.72 -8.18
CA THR A 23 1.93 0.32 -8.31
C THR A 23 2.01 -0.46 -6.99
N GLN A 24 2.55 0.17 -5.94
CA GLN A 24 2.61 -0.33 -4.57
C GLN A 24 2.20 0.79 -3.62
N VAL A 25 1.27 0.51 -2.71
CA VAL A 25 0.66 1.49 -1.79
C VAL A 25 0.54 0.84 -0.42
N VAL A 26 0.82 1.57 0.67
CA VAL A 26 0.59 1.05 2.02
C VAL A 26 -0.89 1.24 2.37
N GLN A 27 -1.51 0.20 2.95
CA GLN A 27 -2.92 0.25 3.38
C GLN A 27 -3.20 1.51 4.22
N GLY A 28 -4.28 2.22 3.90
CA GLY A 28 -4.65 3.49 4.53
C GLY A 28 -4.07 4.74 3.86
N GLN A 29 -3.20 4.58 2.86
CA GLN A 29 -2.80 5.68 1.98
C GLN A 29 -3.82 5.87 0.85
N SER A 30 -3.76 7.03 0.19
CA SER A 30 -4.57 7.30 -1.00
C SER A 30 -3.75 7.23 -2.28
N VAL A 31 -4.30 6.61 -3.32
CA VAL A 31 -3.71 6.50 -4.65
C VAL A 31 -4.63 7.11 -5.71
N THR A 32 -4.09 7.89 -6.62
CA THR A 32 -4.84 8.42 -7.76
C THR A 32 -4.72 7.48 -8.95
N ILE A 33 -5.87 7.08 -9.48
CA ILE A 33 -5.99 6.27 -10.69
C ILE A 33 -6.54 7.17 -11.79
N GLU A 34 -5.78 7.35 -12.86
CA GLU A 34 -6.15 8.20 -13.98
C GLU A 34 -6.21 7.37 -15.27
N VAL A 35 -7.22 7.64 -16.09
CA VAL A 35 -7.38 7.04 -17.40
C VAL A 35 -7.66 8.13 -18.43
N ARG A 36 -7.10 7.96 -19.62
CA ARG A 36 -7.36 8.79 -20.78
C ARG A 36 -8.09 8.00 -21.86
N LEU A 37 -9.22 8.53 -22.32
CA LEU A 37 -9.98 8.02 -23.45
C LEU A 37 -9.65 8.81 -24.72
N THR A 38 -9.31 8.07 -25.77
CA THR A 38 -9.16 8.60 -27.12
C THR A 38 -9.91 7.76 -28.13
N ASP A 39 -10.24 8.35 -29.27
CA ASP A 39 -10.71 7.60 -30.43
C ASP A 39 -9.56 6.86 -31.14
N GLU A 40 -9.88 6.24 -32.29
CA GLU A 40 -8.94 5.48 -33.13
C GLU A 40 -7.87 6.36 -33.80
N ASN A 41 -8.12 7.67 -33.89
CA ASN A 41 -7.20 8.67 -34.42
C ASN A 41 -6.31 9.27 -33.32
N GLY A 42 -6.59 8.96 -32.04
CA GLY A 42 -5.89 9.51 -30.87
C GLY A 42 -6.50 10.82 -30.36
N ASP A 43 -7.64 11.26 -30.91
CA ASP A 43 -8.35 12.45 -30.47
C ASP A 43 -9.05 12.20 -29.12
N PRO A 44 -8.99 13.14 -28.17
CA PRO A 44 -9.58 12.96 -26.85
C PRO A 44 -11.10 12.92 -26.89
N ILE A 45 -11.70 12.03 -26.09
CA ILE A 45 -13.16 11.94 -25.97
C ILE A 45 -13.59 12.46 -24.60
N ALA A 46 -14.30 13.59 -24.60
CA ALA A 46 -14.82 14.26 -23.42
C ALA A 46 -16.27 13.85 -23.11
N GLY A 47 -16.68 13.99 -21.85
CA GLY A 47 -18.07 13.80 -21.42
C GLY A 47 -18.51 12.34 -21.24
N VAL A 48 -17.57 11.39 -21.21
CA VAL A 48 -17.86 9.96 -21.01
C VAL A 48 -17.67 9.61 -19.55
N THR A 49 -18.68 9.00 -18.93
CA THR A 49 -18.58 8.46 -17.57
C THR A 49 -17.69 7.24 -17.55
N VAL A 50 -16.69 7.25 -16.67
CA VAL A 50 -15.79 6.13 -16.41
C VAL A 50 -15.99 5.63 -14.99
N HIS A 51 -16.06 4.32 -14.85
CA HIS A 51 -16.23 3.63 -13.57
C HIS A 51 -14.95 2.93 -13.16
N PHE A 52 -14.68 2.90 -11.85
CA PHE A 52 -13.50 2.29 -11.25
C PHE A 52 -13.94 1.35 -10.13
N LEU A 53 -13.57 0.07 -10.24
CA LEU A 53 -13.93 -0.99 -9.31
C LEU A 53 -12.67 -1.77 -8.92
N ASP A 54 -12.48 -1.96 -7.63
CA ASP A 54 -11.60 -3.01 -7.15
C ASP A 54 -12.30 -4.37 -7.30
N GLU A 55 -11.96 -5.15 -8.32
CA GLU A 55 -12.56 -6.48 -8.54
C GLU A 55 -12.11 -7.50 -7.49
N THR A 56 -10.94 -7.29 -6.86
CA THR A 56 -10.40 -8.23 -5.88
C THR A 56 -11.26 -8.24 -4.62
N ASP A 57 -11.61 -7.04 -4.12
CA ASP A 57 -12.46 -6.89 -2.93
C ASP A 57 -13.95 -6.65 -3.27
N GLY A 58 -14.27 -6.41 -4.55
CA GLY A 58 -15.64 -6.11 -5.00
C GLY A 58 -16.16 -4.74 -4.55
N VAL A 59 -15.25 -3.77 -4.39
CA VAL A 59 -15.54 -2.43 -3.84
C VAL A 59 -15.45 -1.38 -4.93
N GLU A 60 -16.53 -0.62 -5.12
CA GLU A 60 -16.53 0.53 -6.03
C GLU A 60 -15.60 1.61 -5.48
N ILE A 61 -14.61 2.00 -6.29
CA ILE A 61 -13.68 3.08 -5.95
C ILE A 61 -14.33 4.43 -6.25
N GLY A 62 -15.02 4.51 -7.39
CA GLY A 62 -15.80 5.68 -7.77
C GLY A 62 -16.03 5.79 -9.27
N THR A 63 -16.48 6.98 -9.67
CA THR A 63 -16.72 7.35 -11.06
C THR A 63 -16.18 8.75 -11.32
N ASP A 64 -15.81 9.02 -12.57
CA ASP A 64 -15.48 10.37 -13.03
C ASP A 64 -15.84 10.52 -14.51
N VAL A 65 -15.98 11.76 -14.98
CA VAL A 65 -16.38 12.07 -16.37
C VAL A 65 -15.19 12.65 -17.11
N THR A 66 -14.91 12.13 -18.32
CA THR A 66 -13.74 12.60 -19.07
C THR A 66 -13.79 14.10 -19.39
N ASP A 67 -12.68 14.78 -19.12
CA ASP A 67 -12.50 16.21 -19.42
C ASP A 67 -12.29 16.47 -20.92
N SER A 68 -12.07 17.74 -21.30
CA SER A 68 -11.80 18.11 -22.70
C SER A 68 -10.55 17.49 -23.31
N ASN A 69 -9.65 16.94 -22.49
CA ASN A 69 -8.43 16.26 -22.89
C ASN A 69 -8.57 14.72 -22.82
N GLY A 70 -9.77 14.23 -22.49
CA GLY A 70 -10.13 12.83 -22.42
C GLY A 70 -9.81 12.15 -21.08
N TYR A 71 -9.45 12.91 -20.04
CA TYR A 71 -9.02 12.34 -18.75
C TYR A 71 -10.15 12.22 -17.74
N ALA A 72 -10.20 11.09 -17.05
CA ALA A 72 -11.02 10.85 -15.87
C ALA A 72 -10.14 10.26 -14.76
N SER A 73 -10.39 10.63 -13.51
CA SER A 73 -9.56 10.19 -12.37
C SER A 73 -10.35 10.03 -11.07
N VAL A 74 -9.90 9.10 -10.24
CA VAL A 74 -10.41 8.89 -8.88
C VAL A 74 -9.27 8.79 -7.88
N ALA A 75 -9.48 9.33 -6.68
CA ALA A 75 -8.62 9.11 -5.53
C ALA A 75 -9.18 7.95 -4.71
N TRP A 76 -8.45 6.83 -4.67
CA TRP A 76 -8.82 5.65 -3.91
C TRP A 76 -8.23 5.73 -2.51
N ASP A 77 -9.07 5.68 -1.46
CA ASP A 77 -8.66 5.46 -0.07
C ASP A 77 -8.53 3.95 0.19
N THR A 78 -7.31 3.49 0.48
CA THR A 78 -7.01 2.06 0.64
C THR A 78 -7.21 1.55 2.07
N SER A 79 -7.79 2.34 2.98
CA SER A 79 -7.98 1.96 4.38
C SER A 79 -8.82 0.69 4.58
N THR A 80 -9.75 0.40 3.67
CA THR A 80 -10.58 -0.81 3.71
C THR A 80 -10.10 -1.91 2.77
N ALA A 81 -9.11 -1.65 1.92
CA ALA A 81 -8.57 -2.64 0.98
C ALA A 81 -7.80 -3.72 1.74
N SER A 82 -7.95 -4.97 1.34
CA SER A 82 -7.15 -6.07 1.89
C SER A 82 -5.67 -5.94 1.47
N PRO A 83 -4.69 -6.46 2.23
CA PRO A 83 -3.32 -6.53 1.73
C PRO A 83 -3.18 -7.58 0.61
N GLY A 84 -2.50 -7.23 -0.48
CA GLY A 84 -2.31 -8.11 -1.63
C GLY A 84 -2.29 -7.38 -2.97
N VAL A 85 -2.36 -8.12 -4.07
CA VAL A 85 -2.44 -7.54 -5.42
C VAL A 85 -3.91 -7.37 -5.81
N HIS A 86 -4.31 -6.14 -6.11
CA HIS A 86 -5.67 -5.76 -6.52
C HIS A 86 -5.75 -5.60 -8.03
N SER A 87 -6.81 -6.16 -8.63
CA SER A 87 -7.16 -5.93 -10.03
C SER A 87 -8.22 -4.84 -10.10
N ILE A 88 -7.83 -3.66 -10.57
CA ILE A 88 -8.76 -2.54 -10.72
C ILE A 88 -9.36 -2.59 -12.12
N LEU A 89 -10.66 -2.83 -12.20
CA LEU A 89 -11.44 -2.73 -13.42
C LEU A 89 -11.84 -1.28 -13.67
N ILE A 90 -11.55 -0.81 -14.87
CA ILE A 90 -11.92 0.51 -15.35
C ILE A 90 -12.74 0.31 -16.61
N TRP A 91 -13.96 0.85 -16.66
CA TRP A 91 -14.83 0.66 -17.82
C TRP A 91 -15.71 1.87 -18.09
N THR A 92 -16.19 1.93 -19.32
CA THR A 92 -17.25 2.83 -19.77
C THR A 92 -18.46 2.02 -20.18
N GLU A 93 -19.64 2.58 -19.97
CA GLU A 93 -20.86 2.04 -20.55
C GLU A 93 -20.99 2.49 -22.02
N GLU A 94 -21.87 1.83 -22.78
CA GLU A 94 -22.25 2.29 -24.11
C GLU A 94 -23.00 3.61 -24.00
N ALA A 95 -22.66 4.58 -24.83
CA ALA A 95 -23.34 5.86 -24.92
C ALA A 95 -23.54 6.26 -26.39
N ASP A 96 -24.24 7.37 -26.63
CA ASP A 96 -24.47 7.87 -27.99
C ASP A 96 -23.11 8.06 -28.70
N TYR A 97 -22.88 7.28 -29.76
CA TYR A 97 -21.65 7.27 -30.57
C TYR A 97 -20.38 6.79 -29.85
N VAL A 98 -20.52 6.16 -28.68
CA VAL A 98 -19.40 5.66 -27.86
C VAL A 98 -19.67 4.20 -27.51
N GLU A 99 -18.82 3.29 -27.99
CA GLU A 99 -18.88 1.88 -27.63
C GLU A 99 -18.40 1.67 -26.18
N SER A 100 -18.88 0.63 -25.51
CA SER A 100 -18.32 0.26 -24.20
C SER A 100 -16.87 -0.22 -24.35
N THR A 101 -16.01 0.16 -23.41
CA THR A 101 -14.63 -0.35 -23.33
C THR A 101 -14.25 -0.62 -21.90
N GLN A 102 -13.28 -1.51 -21.69
CA GLN A 102 -12.74 -1.83 -20.37
C GLN A 102 -11.25 -2.09 -20.41
N THR A 103 -10.59 -1.84 -19.29
CA THR A 103 -9.19 -2.15 -19.07
C THR A 103 -8.96 -2.48 -17.58
N ARG A 104 -7.78 -3.04 -17.27
CA ARG A 104 -7.40 -3.38 -15.90
C ARG A 104 -6.02 -2.84 -15.57
N VAL A 105 -5.82 -2.49 -14.31
CA VAL A 105 -4.49 -2.23 -13.73
C VAL A 105 -4.31 -3.00 -12.44
N SER A 106 -3.08 -3.41 -12.16
CA SER A 106 -2.72 -4.07 -10.91
C SER A 106 -2.06 -3.08 -9.95
N ILE A 107 -2.56 -3.03 -8.72
CA ILE A 107 -1.99 -2.24 -7.62
C ILE A 107 -1.78 -3.17 -6.44
N GLU A 108 -0.58 -3.19 -5.87
CA GLU A 108 -0.28 -3.98 -4.67
C GLU A 108 -0.48 -3.13 -3.41
N ILE A 109 -1.34 -3.59 -2.50
CA ILE A 109 -1.58 -3.00 -1.19
C ILE A 109 -0.75 -3.75 -0.16
N LEU A 110 0.17 -3.03 0.49
CA LEU A 110 1.05 -3.56 1.53
C LEU A 110 0.41 -3.36 2.90
N ALA A 111 0.39 -4.40 3.74
CA ALA A 111 0.10 -4.26 5.16
C ALA A 111 1.11 -3.27 5.80
N PRO A 112 0.66 -2.35 6.68
CA PRO A 112 1.55 -1.41 7.37
C PRO A 112 2.65 -2.11 8.17
N ALA A 113 3.74 -1.40 8.46
CA ALA A 113 4.81 -1.94 9.30
C ALA A 113 4.29 -2.27 10.70
N GLU A 114 4.64 -3.44 11.22
CA GLU A 114 4.21 -3.92 12.54
C GLU A 114 5.42 -4.48 13.30
N LEU A 115 6.00 -3.71 14.22
CA LEU A 115 7.16 -4.17 14.98
C LEU A 115 6.77 -5.11 16.11
N ARG A 116 7.48 -6.23 16.22
CA ARG A 116 7.41 -7.19 17.32
C ARG A 116 8.77 -7.35 17.96
N LEU A 117 8.76 -7.54 19.27
CA LEU A 117 9.96 -7.58 20.09
C LEU A 117 10.08 -8.94 20.76
N SER A 118 11.29 -9.49 20.76
CA SER A 118 11.64 -10.61 21.64
C SER A 118 13.00 -10.36 22.28
N VAL A 119 13.19 -10.96 23.44
CA VAL A 119 14.40 -10.77 24.23
C VAL A 119 14.90 -12.13 24.72
N SER A 120 16.22 -12.30 24.74
CA SER A 120 16.89 -13.45 25.31
C SER A 120 17.99 -12.95 26.26
N ALA A 121 17.94 -13.40 27.50
CA ALA A 121 18.89 -13.06 28.55
C ALA A 121 19.22 -14.32 29.38
N PRO A 122 20.37 -14.36 30.08
CA PRO A 122 20.64 -15.40 31.06
C PRO A 122 19.56 -15.43 32.15
N ALA A 123 19.14 -16.62 32.58
CA ALA A 123 18.10 -16.78 33.61
C ALA A 123 18.55 -16.30 35.00
N ALA A 124 19.85 -16.28 35.26
CA ALA A 124 20.45 -15.72 36.47
C ALA A 124 21.87 -15.25 36.17
N VAL A 125 22.30 -14.19 36.86
CA VAL A 125 23.63 -13.60 36.77
C VAL A 125 24.17 -13.30 38.16
N ARG A 126 25.48 -13.14 38.30
CA ARG A 126 26.07 -12.78 39.60
C ARG A 126 25.82 -11.29 39.88
N PRO A 127 25.52 -10.87 41.11
CA PRO A 127 25.44 -9.46 41.45
C PRO A 127 26.71 -8.70 41.05
N GLY A 128 26.55 -7.48 40.54
CA GLY A 128 27.64 -6.62 40.04
C GLY A 128 28.31 -7.08 38.74
N SER A 129 27.91 -8.22 38.16
CA SER A 129 28.49 -8.72 36.90
C SER A 129 27.88 -8.06 35.66
N ARG A 130 28.63 -8.07 34.55
CA ARG A 130 28.12 -7.70 33.23
C ARG A 130 27.57 -8.93 32.51
N PHE A 131 26.46 -8.75 31.81
CA PHE A 131 25.87 -9.78 30.98
C PHE A 131 25.29 -9.20 29.70
N VAL A 132 25.12 -10.06 28.71
CA VAL A 132 24.57 -9.69 27.40
C VAL A 132 23.11 -10.07 27.33
N VAL A 133 22.29 -9.13 26.85
CA VAL A 133 20.90 -9.32 26.50
C VAL A 133 20.79 -9.19 24.99
N LYS A 134 20.22 -10.21 24.34
CA LYS A 134 19.91 -10.18 22.91
C LYS A 134 18.49 -9.70 22.73
N ALA A 135 18.31 -8.59 22.04
CA ALA A 135 17.00 -8.06 21.68
C ALA A 135 16.79 -8.23 20.18
N THR A 136 15.71 -8.90 19.79
CA THR A 136 15.33 -9.06 18.38
C THR A 136 14.11 -8.19 18.10
N VAL A 137 14.23 -7.34 17.08
CA VAL A 137 13.14 -6.57 16.50
C VAL A 137 12.78 -7.21 15.16
N SER A 138 11.51 -7.58 14.98
CA SER A 138 11.00 -8.10 13.70
C SER A 138 9.87 -7.23 13.18
N ASN A 139 9.83 -6.98 11.87
CA ASN A 139 8.69 -6.35 11.21
C ASN A 139 7.75 -7.44 10.68
N ALA A 140 6.58 -7.60 11.28
CA ALA A 140 5.55 -8.54 10.85
C ALA A 140 4.68 -8.00 9.71
N GLY A 141 4.79 -6.69 9.40
CA GLY A 141 4.13 -6.04 8.28
C GLY A 141 4.82 -6.28 6.94
N GLN A 142 4.29 -5.69 5.88
CA GLN A 142 4.87 -5.74 4.53
C GLN A 142 5.58 -4.45 4.14
N ALA A 143 5.07 -3.29 4.58
CA ALA A 143 5.76 -2.02 4.44
C ALA A 143 7.04 -1.99 5.29
N ALA A 144 8.07 -1.29 4.80
CA ALA A 144 9.29 -1.09 5.56
C ALA A 144 9.05 -0.17 6.76
N ALA A 145 9.59 -0.56 7.92
CA ALA A 145 9.71 0.32 9.07
C ALA A 145 11.01 1.15 8.91
N GLN A 146 10.94 2.47 9.03
CA GLN A 146 12.08 3.34 8.74
C GLN A 146 12.72 3.86 10.02
N GLY A 147 14.06 3.95 10.03
CA GLY A 147 14.78 4.50 11.18
C GLY A 147 14.50 3.80 12.50
N VAL A 148 14.35 2.47 12.48
CA VAL A 148 13.98 1.69 13.67
C VAL A 148 15.06 1.80 14.73
N VAL A 149 14.63 2.01 15.98
CA VAL A 149 15.49 2.07 17.16
C VAL A 149 14.97 1.11 18.21
N ALA A 150 15.83 0.27 18.78
CA ALA A 150 15.50 -0.56 19.93
C ALA A 150 16.10 0.05 21.20
N SER A 151 15.36 0.03 22.30
CA SER A 151 15.80 0.54 23.60
C SER A 151 15.58 -0.49 24.70
N LEU A 152 16.65 -0.85 25.42
CA LEU A 152 16.62 -1.71 26.60
C LEU A 152 16.95 -0.88 27.84
N ASP A 153 15.98 -0.69 28.73
CA ASP A 153 16.10 0.15 29.95
C ASP A 153 16.72 1.53 29.69
N GLY A 154 16.35 2.15 28.56
CA GLY A 154 16.83 3.47 28.15
C GLY A 154 18.17 3.47 27.40
N GLN A 155 18.86 2.33 27.29
CA GLN A 155 19.97 2.20 26.35
C GLN A 155 19.42 1.94 24.95
N SER A 156 19.65 2.87 24.02
CA SER A 156 19.14 2.75 22.65
C SER A 156 20.23 2.34 21.66
N GLN A 157 19.85 1.52 20.68
CA GLN A 157 20.67 1.15 19.53
C GLN A 157 19.83 1.24 18.25
N SER A 158 20.43 1.77 17.19
CA SER A 158 19.80 1.84 15.87
C SER A 158 19.72 0.46 15.25
N VAL A 159 18.54 0.09 14.78
CA VAL A 159 18.33 -1.04 13.86
C VAL A 159 18.44 -0.56 12.40
N GLY A 160 18.03 0.69 12.13
CA GLY A 160 17.95 1.25 10.78
C GLY A 160 16.63 0.88 10.10
N ASP A 161 16.61 0.93 8.77
CA ASP A 161 15.42 0.54 8.00
C ASP A 161 15.23 -0.98 8.06
N LEU A 162 14.02 -1.41 8.40
CA LEU A 162 13.66 -2.81 8.55
C LEU A 162 12.55 -3.20 7.55
N PRO A 163 12.90 -3.87 6.44
CA PRO A 163 11.92 -4.32 5.45
C PRO A 163 10.82 -5.20 6.05
N GLY A 164 9.67 -5.27 5.39
CA GLY A 164 8.58 -6.16 5.78
C GLY A 164 9.04 -7.62 5.85
N GLY A 165 8.61 -8.33 6.89
CA GLY A 165 9.00 -9.71 7.19
C GLY A 165 10.45 -9.88 7.70
N ALA A 166 11.26 -8.82 7.74
CA ALA A 166 12.64 -8.90 8.19
C ALA A 166 12.75 -8.85 9.73
N SER A 167 13.91 -9.28 10.23
CA SER A 167 14.26 -9.11 11.65
C SER A 167 15.73 -8.75 11.81
N SER A 168 16.05 -8.10 12.92
CA SER A 168 17.41 -7.77 13.34
C SER A 168 17.58 -8.07 14.82
N THR A 169 18.77 -8.54 15.21
CA THR A 169 19.11 -8.83 16.60
C THR A 169 20.28 -7.97 17.04
N LEU A 170 20.10 -7.30 18.17
CA LEU A 170 21.06 -6.40 18.81
C LEU A 170 21.54 -7.00 20.13
N GLU A 171 22.76 -6.65 20.54
CA GLU A 171 23.33 -7.04 21.82
C GLU A 171 23.46 -5.82 22.74
N PHE A 172 22.83 -5.89 23.90
CA PHE A 172 22.93 -4.90 24.97
C PHE A 172 23.79 -5.47 26.09
N THR A 173 24.76 -4.69 26.57
CA THR A 173 25.56 -5.07 27.75
C THR A 173 24.97 -4.40 28.98
N VAL A 174 24.43 -5.20 29.89
CA VAL A 174 23.76 -4.75 31.11
C VAL A 174 24.65 -5.05 32.31
N ASN A 175 24.64 -4.16 33.32
CA ASN A 175 25.27 -4.42 34.62
C ASN A 175 24.18 -4.94 35.58
N ALA A 176 24.42 -6.10 36.18
CA ALA A 176 23.57 -6.63 37.23
C ALA A 176 23.68 -5.76 38.49
N PRO A 177 22.56 -5.51 39.21
CA PRO A 177 22.59 -4.86 40.51
C PRO A 177 23.49 -5.58 41.52
N ASP A 178 24.01 -4.86 42.52
CA ASP A 178 24.85 -5.44 43.57
C ASP A 178 24.04 -6.26 44.59
N ASP A 179 22.75 -5.94 44.74
CA ASP A 179 21.83 -6.67 45.60
C ASP A 179 21.18 -7.85 44.86
N PRO A 180 21.20 -9.08 45.41
CA PRO A 180 20.48 -10.20 44.82
C PRO A 180 18.96 -9.98 44.82
N GLY A 181 18.29 -10.42 43.75
CA GLY A 181 16.83 -10.34 43.64
C GLY A 181 16.35 -10.64 42.23
N ASP A 182 15.02 -10.57 42.06
CA ASP A 182 14.38 -10.64 40.75
C ASP A 182 14.27 -9.22 40.17
N TYR A 183 14.76 -9.07 38.94
CA TYR A 183 14.77 -7.79 38.22
C TYR A 183 14.10 -7.95 36.85
N SER A 184 13.44 -6.89 36.40
CA SER A 184 12.80 -6.81 35.08
C SER A 184 13.56 -5.84 34.18
N LEU A 185 13.74 -6.21 32.91
CA LEU A 185 14.24 -5.33 31.87
C LEU A 185 13.07 -4.96 30.94
N THR A 186 13.03 -3.73 30.46
CA THR A 186 12.01 -3.23 29.54
C THR A 186 12.62 -3.03 28.15
N LEU A 187 12.11 -3.76 27.16
CA LEU A 187 12.47 -3.59 25.75
C LEU A 187 11.37 -2.81 25.03
N GLN A 188 11.75 -1.79 24.28
CA GLN A 188 10.86 -0.98 23.44
C GLN A 188 11.48 -0.77 22.06
N ALA A 189 10.66 -0.48 21.05
CA ALA A 189 11.13 -0.02 19.76
C ALA A 189 10.21 1.04 19.16
N THR A 190 10.78 1.87 18.29
CA THR A 190 10.09 2.91 17.50
C THR A 190 10.45 2.77 16.02
N GLY A 191 9.77 3.50 15.12
CA GLY A 191 10.10 3.56 13.69
C GLY A 191 9.01 3.04 12.73
N THR A 192 7.74 3.10 13.13
CA THR A 192 6.58 2.74 12.29
C THR A 192 5.76 3.93 11.82
N GLU A 193 6.14 5.15 12.21
CA GLU A 193 5.49 6.41 11.81
C GLU A 193 6.21 7.08 10.64
#